data_AF-A0A4U7EZE7-F1
#
_entry.id   AF-A0A4U7EZE7-F1
#
_cell.length_a   1.000
_cell.length_b   1.000
_cell.length_c   1.000
_cell.angle_alpha   90.00
_cell.angle_beta   90.00
_cell.angle_gamma   90.00
#
_symmetry.space_group_name_H-M   'P 1'
#
loop_
_entity.id
_entity.type
_entity.pdbx_description
1 polymer ?
#
loop_
_entity_poly.entity_id
_entity_poly.type
_entity_poly.pdbx_seq_one_letter_code
_entity_poly.pdbx_strand_id
1 'polypeptide(L)'
;ADTDWITLANERDVSRYTLRDGHPEWSSSLPFRPMFLAYLWATVERESLSGIPDLLSDRPELARAFGFEMDDLPSESSCKSVRLENRFGTLQTVVESGAEEIRPLAAERGAPIGNDLLKTADGEDEQSLSNRTIQRLLRKKGHEVLDELKSVAIPSISLPRPDDAIYDDDELLVLEAIASIKQKAAHDSGQKLGDVKNPDPDIDDPFYEDGPSGETLLEALKQMSIEEIATVLNFALRKTYTRAKPRIRELEHGNGSRFGTRAKVALDMTYVAYYGDRDEMEWVQGAPEGKEYSWCHKFATVVIVGENTHYVVGVCPLGSPDYAATDAYPGKDSSYYVGDVARRLLSIA
;
A
#
# COMPACT_ATOMS: atom_id res chain seq x y z
N ALA A 1 10.05 20.93 10.32
CA ALA A 1 9.43 20.98 11.66
C ALA A 1 8.50 19.80 11.76
N ASP A 2 8.61 18.98 12.81
CA ASP A 2 7.74 17.82 13.04
C ASP A 2 6.40 18.27 13.64
N THR A 3 5.65 19.10 12.91
CA THR A 3 4.33 19.52 13.34
C THR A 3 3.33 18.41 13.03
N ASP A 4 2.76 17.80 14.07
CA ASP A 4 1.67 16.83 13.96
C ASP A 4 0.31 17.50 14.23
N TRP A 5 -0.76 16.71 14.12
CA TRP A 5 -2.11 17.21 14.36
C TRP A 5 -2.39 17.62 15.80
N ILE A 6 -1.74 16.98 16.78
CA ILE A 6 -1.90 17.33 18.18
C ILE A 6 -1.37 18.76 18.41
N THR A 7 -0.18 19.04 17.87
CA THR A 7 0.44 20.37 17.93
C THR A 7 -0.40 21.41 17.19
N LEU A 8 -0.80 21.11 15.95
CA LEU A 8 -1.60 22.02 15.13
C LEU A 8 -2.96 22.32 15.78
N ALA A 9 -3.63 21.31 16.35
CA ALA A 9 -4.91 21.48 17.01
C ALA A 9 -4.81 22.37 18.25
N ASN A 10 -3.78 22.20 19.07
CA ASN A 10 -3.58 22.98 20.29
C ASN A 10 -3.29 24.46 19.99
N GLU A 11 -2.57 24.76 18.89
CA GLU A 11 -2.23 26.13 18.51
C GLU A 11 -3.30 26.84 17.68
N ARG A 12 -4.23 26.09 17.05
CA ARG A 12 -5.28 26.67 16.22
C ARG A 12 -6.41 27.28 17.05
N ASP A 13 -6.51 28.61 16.98
CA ASP A 13 -7.68 29.34 17.44
C ASP A 13 -8.80 29.34 16.38
N VAL A 14 -9.90 28.67 16.70
CA VAL A 14 -11.11 28.58 15.87
C VAL A 14 -12.30 29.34 16.47
N SER A 15 -12.12 30.02 17.60
CA SER A 15 -13.19 30.74 18.32
C SER A 15 -13.87 31.82 17.46
N ARG A 16 -13.11 32.44 16.55
CA ARG A 16 -13.59 33.42 15.57
C ARG A 16 -14.71 32.91 14.65
N TYR A 17 -14.85 31.58 14.53
CA TYR A 17 -15.85 30.94 13.68
C TYR A 17 -17.11 30.51 14.43
N THR A 18 -17.12 30.58 15.77
CA THR A 18 -18.24 30.08 16.59
C THR A 18 -19.57 30.79 16.28
N LEU A 19 -19.54 32.08 15.93
CA LEU A 19 -20.74 32.84 15.51
C LEU A 19 -21.34 32.35 14.17
N ARG A 20 -20.65 31.47 13.45
CA ARG A 20 -21.11 30.88 12.19
C ARG A 20 -21.52 29.42 12.35
N ASP A 21 -21.59 28.89 13.57
CA ASP A 21 -22.13 27.56 13.82
C ASP A 21 -23.61 27.52 13.41
N GLY A 22 -23.95 26.69 12.42
CA GLY A 22 -25.32 26.51 11.94
C GLY A 22 -26.17 25.64 12.87
N HIS A 23 -25.64 25.19 14.01
CA HIS A 23 -26.43 24.45 14.97
C HIS A 23 -27.48 25.35 15.67
N PRO A 24 -28.74 24.92 15.80
CA PRO A 24 -29.77 25.74 16.44
C PRO A 24 -29.51 25.97 17.94
N GLU A 25 -29.58 27.22 18.40
CA GLU A 25 -29.33 27.61 19.81
C GLU A 25 -30.28 26.95 20.83
N TRP A 26 -31.46 26.52 20.39
CA TRP A 26 -32.47 25.90 21.25
C TRP A 26 -32.26 24.41 21.49
N SER A 27 -31.26 23.78 20.87
CA SER A 27 -30.93 22.36 21.03
C SER A 27 -29.56 22.18 21.67
N SER A 28 -29.43 21.22 22.58
CA SER A 28 -28.13 20.76 23.06
C SER A 28 -27.31 20.21 21.88
N SER A 29 -26.05 20.61 21.79
CA SER A 29 -25.18 20.29 20.67
C SER A 29 -23.80 19.85 21.14
N LEU A 30 -23.13 19.04 20.33
CA LEU A 30 -21.72 18.72 20.52
C LEU A 30 -20.89 20.01 20.40
N PRO A 31 -19.86 20.21 21.23
CA PRO A 31 -19.13 21.48 21.27
C PRO A 31 -18.56 21.90 19.91
N PHE A 32 -18.59 23.19 19.61
CA PHE A 32 -18.18 23.74 18.31
C PHE A 32 -16.74 23.40 17.95
N ARG A 33 -15.78 23.74 18.83
CA ARG A 33 -14.34 23.58 18.55
C ARG A 33 -13.95 22.13 18.26
N PRO A 34 -14.27 21.14 19.12
CA PRO A 34 -13.96 19.74 18.85
C PRO A 34 -14.54 19.24 17.53
N MET A 35 -15.81 19.55 17.25
CA MET A 35 -16.47 19.13 16.00
C MET A 35 -15.90 19.82 14.76
N PHE A 36 -15.54 21.10 14.87
CA PHE A 36 -14.95 21.85 13.76
C PHE A 36 -13.52 21.39 13.45
N LEU A 37 -12.72 21.11 14.49
CA LEU A 37 -11.37 20.55 14.31
C LEU A 37 -11.42 19.13 13.75
N ALA A 38 -12.34 18.29 14.19
CA ALA A 38 -12.54 16.96 13.62
C ALA A 38 -12.97 17.01 12.15
N TYR A 39 -13.85 17.95 11.81
CA TYR A 39 -14.26 18.19 10.42
C TYR A 39 -13.08 18.64 9.56
N LEU A 40 -12.32 19.66 10.00
CA LEU A 40 -11.12 20.13 9.32
C LEU A 40 -10.06 19.04 9.16
N TRP A 41 -9.82 18.26 10.21
CA TRP A 41 -8.89 17.14 10.21
C TRP A 41 -9.26 16.10 9.15
N ALA A 42 -10.51 15.63 9.17
CA ALA A 42 -10.99 14.65 8.21
C ALA A 42 -10.93 15.20 6.77
N THR A 43 -11.27 16.47 6.57
CA THR A 43 -11.12 17.11 5.26
C THR A 43 -9.65 17.13 4.81
N VAL A 44 -8.72 17.59 5.66
CA VAL A 44 -7.28 17.66 5.30
C VAL A 44 -6.71 16.28 5.02
N GLU A 45 -6.98 15.28 5.87
CA GLU A 45 -6.50 13.91 5.72
C GLU A 45 -7.25 13.09 4.65
N ARG A 46 -8.31 13.66 4.07
CA ARG A 46 -9.20 12.98 3.11
C ARG A 46 -9.84 11.72 3.71
N GLU A 47 -10.14 11.78 5.01
CA GLU A 47 -10.83 10.72 5.75
C GLU A 47 -12.35 10.86 5.62
N SER A 48 -13.07 9.74 5.78
CA SER A 48 -14.53 9.77 5.77
C SER A 48 -15.06 10.48 7.02
N LEU A 49 -15.98 11.43 6.81
CA LEU A 49 -16.62 12.17 7.90
C LEU A 49 -17.34 11.25 8.89
N SER A 50 -18.04 10.22 8.40
CA SER A 50 -18.72 9.26 9.27
C SER A 50 -17.74 8.40 10.10
N GLY A 51 -16.49 8.26 9.67
CA GLY A 51 -15.45 7.50 10.38
C GLY A 51 -14.77 8.27 11.52
N ILE A 52 -15.06 9.58 11.69
CA ILE A 52 -14.45 10.42 12.73
C ILE A 52 -14.52 9.79 14.14
N PRO A 53 -15.65 9.25 14.62
CA PRO A 53 -15.75 8.70 15.98
C PRO A 53 -14.76 7.58 16.25
N ASP A 54 -14.70 6.59 15.36
CA ASP A 54 -13.82 5.42 15.49
C ASP A 54 -12.35 5.85 15.39
N LEU A 55 -12.05 6.72 14.42
CA LEU A 55 -10.71 7.26 14.21
C LEU A 55 -10.18 8.09 15.39
N LEU A 56 -11.07 8.74 16.14
CA LEU A 56 -10.74 9.48 17.36
C LEU A 56 -10.67 8.56 18.59
N SER A 57 -11.50 7.52 18.66
CA SER A 57 -11.42 6.49 19.69
C SER A 57 -10.06 5.79 19.67
N ASP A 58 -9.55 5.46 18.48
CA ASP A 58 -8.23 4.84 18.29
C ASP A 58 -7.06 5.82 18.50
N ARG A 59 -7.35 7.13 18.59
CA ARG A 59 -6.35 8.19 18.75
C ARG A 59 -6.74 9.12 19.92
N PRO A 60 -6.69 8.62 21.18
CA PRO A 60 -7.18 9.35 22.34
C PRO A 60 -6.45 10.68 22.58
N GLU A 61 -5.15 10.77 22.25
CA GLU A 61 -4.39 12.01 22.38
C GLU A 61 -4.84 13.07 21.37
N LEU A 62 -5.20 12.65 20.15
CA LEU A 62 -5.75 13.52 19.12
C LEU A 62 -7.15 14.02 19.49
N ALA A 63 -8.02 13.11 19.99
CA ALA A 63 -9.34 13.46 20.47
C ALA A 63 -9.30 14.50 21.59
N ARG A 64 -8.40 14.32 22.56
CA ARG A 64 -8.17 15.30 23.64
C ARG A 64 -7.63 16.63 23.12
N ALA A 65 -6.74 16.63 22.13
CA ALA A 65 -6.24 17.87 21.51
C ALA A 65 -7.35 18.67 20.80
N PHE A 66 -8.33 17.97 20.20
CA PHE A 66 -9.53 18.61 19.65
C PHE A 66 -10.46 19.14 20.75
N GLY A 67 -10.34 18.62 21.97
CA GLY A 67 -11.12 19.01 23.14
C GLY A 67 -12.32 18.09 23.40
N PHE A 68 -12.28 16.85 22.92
CA PHE A 68 -13.23 15.82 23.32
C PHE A 68 -12.81 15.18 24.64
N GLU A 69 -13.80 14.85 25.47
CA GLU A 69 -13.64 13.88 26.54
C GLU A 69 -13.84 12.47 25.97
N MET A 70 -13.04 11.49 26.40
CA MET A 70 -13.08 10.13 25.83
C MET A 70 -14.44 9.44 26.03
N ASP A 71 -15.14 9.78 27.11
CA ASP A 71 -16.46 9.24 27.44
C ASP A 71 -17.61 9.99 26.71
N ASP A 72 -17.29 11.06 25.96
CA ASP A 72 -18.24 11.93 25.25
C ASP A 72 -17.80 12.21 23.80
N LEU A 73 -17.32 11.16 23.11
CA LEU A 73 -17.01 11.22 21.69
C LEU A 73 -18.30 11.33 20.85
N PRO A 74 -18.24 12.01 19.68
CA PRO A 74 -19.41 12.14 18.82
C PRO A 74 -19.83 10.78 18.26
N SER A 75 -21.12 10.58 18.03
CA SER A 75 -21.60 9.37 17.34
C SER A 75 -21.39 9.45 15.83
N GLU A 76 -21.37 8.30 15.14
CA GLU A 76 -21.33 8.23 13.66
C GLU A 76 -22.46 9.06 13.03
N SER A 77 -23.65 9.00 13.62
CA SER A 77 -24.82 9.78 13.21
C SER A 77 -24.57 11.29 13.24
N SER A 78 -23.84 11.77 14.25
CA SER A 78 -23.47 13.18 14.41
C SER A 78 -22.45 13.63 13.36
N CYS A 79 -21.64 12.69 12.86
CA CYS A 79 -20.55 12.94 11.91
C CYS A 79 -20.91 12.61 10.45
N LYS A 80 -22.16 12.21 10.15
CA LYS A 80 -22.62 12.03 8.76
C LYS A 80 -22.39 13.30 7.95
N SER A 81 -21.96 13.17 6.69
CA SER A 81 -21.65 14.31 5.82
C SER A 81 -22.78 15.33 5.77
N VAL A 82 -24.02 14.87 5.54
CA VAL A 82 -25.21 15.74 5.53
C VAL A 82 -25.38 16.52 6.84
N ARG A 83 -25.00 15.97 8.00
CA ARG A 83 -25.12 16.68 9.30
C ARG A 83 -24.02 17.71 9.48
N LEU A 84 -22.77 17.36 9.15
CA LEU A 84 -21.64 18.27 9.26
C LEU A 84 -21.69 19.39 8.22
N GLU A 85 -22.05 19.07 6.99
CA GLU A 85 -22.26 20.04 5.90
C GLU A 85 -23.43 20.98 6.22
N ASN A 86 -24.52 20.48 6.82
CA ASN A 86 -25.60 21.36 7.26
C ASN A 86 -25.18 22.26 8.44
N ARG A 87 -24.45 21.73 9.41
CA ARG A 87 -23.98 22.50 10.58
C ARG A 87 -22.93 23.54 10.20
N PHE A 88 -21.97 23.15 9.37
CA PHE A 88 -20.80 23.94 9.00
C PHE A 88 -20.89 24.49 7.58
N GLY A 89 -22.07 24.52 6.95
CA GLY A 89 -22.21 24.93 5.54
C GLY A 89 -21.69 26.35 5.26
N THR A 90 -21.91 27.28 6.20
CA THR A 90 -21.37 28.66 6.12
C THR A 90 -19.85 28.74 6.34
N LEU A 91 -19.25 27.65 6.83
CA LEU A 91 -17.83 27.49 7.11
C LEU A 91 -17.18 26.47 6.15
N GLN A 92 -17.92 25.90 5.21
CA GLN A 92 -17.41 24.89 4.29
C GLN A 92 -16.22 25.44 3.48
N THR A 93 -16.36 26.64 2.90
CA THR A 93 -15.25 27.31 2.20
C THR A 93 -14.06 27.57 3.10
N VAL A 94 -14.27 27.86 4.39
CA VAL A 94 -13.16 28.05 5.36
C VAL A 94 -12.40 26.75 5.58
N VAL A 95 -13.11 25.64 5.66
CA VAL A 95 -12.53 24.31 5.86
C VAL A 95 -11.82 23.83 4.59
N GLU A 96 -12.43 24.03 3.42
CA GLU A 96 -11.85 23.68 2.12
C GLU A 96 -10.60 24.51 1.83
N SER A 97 -10.67 25.85 1.92
CA SER A 97 -9.49 26.72 1.76
C SER A 97 -8.44 26.44 2.83
N GLY A 98 -8.86 26.17 4.07
CA GLY A 98 -7.96 25.75 5.13
C GLY A 98 -7.23 24.45 4.79
N ALA A 99 -7.92 23.48 4.18
CA ALA A 99 -7.30 22.24 3.74
C ALA A 99 -6.37 22.44 2.54
N GLU A 100 -6.75 23.29 1.60
CA GLU A 100 -5.92 23.71 0.47
C GLU A 100 -4.67 24.48 0.91
N GLU A 101 -4.68 25.19 2.04
CA GLU A 101 -3.51 25.87 2.60
C GLU A 101 -2.66 24.96 3.51
N ILE A 102 -3.30 24.16 4.38
CA ILE A 102 -2.61 23.32 5.36
C ILE A 102 -1.78 22.25 4.67
N ARG A 103 -2.33 21.57 3.64
CA ARG A 103 -1.62 20.50 2.93
C ARG A 103 -0.29 20.95 2.30
N PRO A 104 -0.23 22.04 1.48
CA PRO A 104 1.02 22.50 0.90
C PRO A 104 1.98 23.07 1.95
N LEU A 105 1.49 23.76 2.99
CA LEU A 105 2.35 24.26 4.08
C LEU A 105 2.94 23.11 4.91
N ALA A 106 2.15 22.10 5.23
CA ALA A 106 2.61 20.89 5.92
C ALA A 106 3.65 20.18 5.06
N ALA A 107 3.40 20.05 3.77
CA ALA A 107 4.35 19.52 2.80
C ALA A 107 5.66 20.33 2.75
N GLU A 108 5.61 21.66 2.62
CA GLU A 108 6.79 22.53 2.57
C GLU A 108 7.67 22.33 3.81
N ARG A 109 7.04 22.18 4.98
CA ARG A 109 7.70 21.95 6.27
C ARG A 109 8.03 20.48 6.54
N GLY A 110 7.56 19.61 5.65
CA GLY A 110 7.60 18.16 5.66
C GLY A 110 7.01 17.52 6.93
N ALA A 111 5.89 18.08 7.39
CA ALA A 111 4.98 17.50 8.35
C ALA A 111 4.15 16.37 7.70
N PRO A 112 3.73 15.35 8.47
CA PRO A 112 2.95 14.21 7.96
C PRO A 112 1.48 14.54 7.64
N ILE A 113 1.05 15.80 7.79
CA ILE A 113 -0.35 16.23 7.68
C ILE A 113 -0.80 16.26 6.21
N GLY A 114 -1.90 15.57 5.91
CA GLY A 114 -2.70 15.72 4.69
C GLY A 114 -2.05 15.22 3.39
N ASN A 115 -0.93 14.51 3.46
CA ASN A 115 -0.20 14.03 2.28
C ASN A 115 -0.10 12.49 2.29
N ASP A 116 -0.82 11.86 1.37
CA ASP A 116 -0.68 10.44 1.04
C ASP A 116 0.47 10.25 0.04
N LEU A 117 1.60 9.77 0.56
CA LEU A 117 2.89 9.71 -0.15
C LEU A 117 2.91 8.76 -1.36
N LEU A 118 1.93 7.89 -1.48
CA LEU A 118 1.83 6.93 -2.58
C LEU A 118 1.09 7.50 -3.80
N LYS A 119 0.33 8.60 -3.66
CA LYS A 119 -0.45 9.21 -4.76
C LYS A 119 0.32 10.24 -5.58
N THR A 120 1.41 10.79 -5.06
CA THR A 120 2.20 11.82 -5.76
C THR A 120 3.18 11.27 -6.79
N ALA A 121 3.23 9.94 -6.97
CA ALA A 121 4.07 9.30 -7.98
C ALA A 121 3.36 9.07 -9.34
N ASP A 122 2.02 8.94 -9.36
CA ASP A 122 1.28 8.44 -10.54
C ASP A 122 0.19 9.41 -11.09
N GLY A 123 0.11 10.66 -10.62
CA GLY A 123 -0.94 11.61 -11.04
C GLY A 123 -0.42 12.97 -11.48
N GLU A 124 -0.91 13.44 -12.64
CA GLU A 124 -0.75 14.79 -13.23
C GLU A 124 -1.38 15.92 -12.38
N ASP A 125 -1.35 15.85 -11.05
CA ASP A 125 -1.73 16.98 -10.21
C ASP A 125 -0.49 17.87 -10.00
N GLU A 126 -0.46 19.01 -10.71
CA GLU A 126 0.50 20.12 -10.59
C GLU A 126 0.51 20.82 -9.20
N GLN A 127 0.28 20.11 -8.08
CA GLN A 127 0.66 20.59 -6.76
C GLN A 127 2.06 20.07 -6.43
N SER A 128 3.02 20.83 -6.94
CA SER A 128 4.47 20.58 -6.88
C SER A 128 5.01 20.59 -5.45
N LEU A 129 4.98 19.44 -4.79
CA LEU A 129 5.94 19.16 -3.73
C LEU A 129 7.35 19.30 -4.30
N SER A 130 8.28 19.92 -3.57
CA SER A 130 9.68 19.88 -4.01
C SER A 130 10.14 18.42 -4.06
N ASN A 131 10.86 18.05 -5.11
CA ASN A 131 11.44 16.70 -5.26
C ASN A 131 12.20 16.28 -3.98
N ARG A 132 12.85 17.22 -3.29
CA ARG A 132 13.56 16.97 -2.02
C ARG A 132 12.64 16.51 -0.89
N THR A 133 11.43 17.07 -0.79
CA THR A 133 10.46 16.73 0.26
C THR A 133 9.82 15.38 0.00
N ILE A 134 9.40 15.11 -1.25
CA ILE A 134 8.91 13.79 -1.68
C ILE A 134 9.95 12.73 -1.33
N GLN A 135 11.20 12.96 -1.73
CA GLN A 135 12.32 12.02 -1.49
C GLN A 135 12.58 11.79 0.00
N ARG A 136 12.44 12.81 0.86
CA ARG A 136 12.62 12.65 2.31
C ARG A 136 11.53 11.80 2.95
N LEU A 137 10.27 12.03 2.57
CA LEU A 137 9.14 11.28 3.12
C LEU A 137 9.10 9.84 2.58
N LEU A 138 9.41 9.64 1.30
CA LEU A 138 9.66 8.32 0.71
C LEU A 138 10.83 7.61 1.40
N ARG A 139 11.89 8.32 1.78
CA ARG A 139 13.02 7.71 2.51
C ARG A 139 12.61 7.22 3.90
N LYS A 140 11.83 8.02 4.66
CA LYS A 140 11.37 7.62 6.00
C LYS A 140 10.40 6.44 5.93
N LYS A 141 9.38 6.51 5.05
CA LYS A 141 8.44 5.41 4.86
C LYS A 141 9.10 4.17 4.24
N GLY A 142 10.05 4.36 3.35
CA GLY A 142 10.88 3.30 2.81
C GLY A 142 11.66 2.55 3.89
N HIS A 143 12.22 3.25 4.89
CA HIS A 143 12.88 2.58 6.01
C HIS A 143 11.90 1.77 6.86
N GLU A 144 10.74 2.33 7.21
CA GLU A 144 9.70 1.62 7.97
C GLU A 144 9.26 0.33 7.25
N VAL A 145 9.02 0.40 5.94
CA VAL A 145 8.65 -0.76 5.11
C VAL A 145 9.80 -1.77 5.04
N LEU A 146 11.03 -1.32 4.86
CA LEU A 146 12.21 -2.19 4.79
C LEU A 146 12.44 -2.95 6.10
N ASP A 147 12.32 -2.27 7.24
CA ASP A 147 12.48 -2.88 8.56
C ASP A 147 11.40 -3.95 8.81
N GLU A 148 10.17 -3.69 8.39
CA GLU A 148 9.08 -4.66 8.50
C GLU A 148 9.33 -5.89 7.59
N LEU A 149 9.77 -5.68 6.35
CA LEU A 149 10.14 -6.76 5.42
C LEU A 149 11.28 -7.64 5.97
N LYS A 150 12.32 -7.02 6.54
CA LYS A 150 13.45 -7.72 7.19
C LYS A 150 13.00 -8.59 8.37
N SER A 151 11.97 -8.17 9.10
CA SER A 151 11.48 -8.94 10.26
C SER A 151 10.48 -10.04 9.92
N VAL A 152 9.77 -9.95 8.79
CA VAL A 152 8.61 -10.81 8.48
C VAL A 152 8.83 -11.68 7.26
N ALA A 153 9.19 -11.07 6.14
CA ALA A 153 9.14 -11.71 4.83
C ALA A 153 10.50 -12.31 4.46
N ILE A 154 11.56 -11.52 4.59
CA ILE A 154 12.92 -11.88 4.16
C ILE A 154 13.42 -13.18 4.80
N PRO A 155 13.35 -13.38 6.14
CA PRO A 155 13.88 -14.59 6.77
C PRO A 155 13.15 -15.87 6.42
N SER A 156 12.01 -15.75 5.73
CA SER A 156 11.17 -16.88 5.37
C SER A 156 11.19 -17.18 3.87
N ILE A 157 11.94 -16.42 3.07
CA ILE A 157 12.13 -16.64 1.64
C ILE A 157 13.53 -17.20 1.44
N SER A 158 13.63 -18.33 0.76
CA SER A 158 14.92 -18.93 0.37
C SER A 158 15.02 -18.90 -1.14
N LEU A 159 16.08 -18.29 -1.66
CA LEU A 159 16.42 -18.30 -3.08
C LEU A 159 17.67 -19.17 -3.31
N PRO A 160 17.79 -19.89 -4.44
CA PRO A 160 19.01 -20.58 -4.79
C PRO A 160 20.12 -19.55 -5.03
N ARG A 161 21.33 -19.90 -4.61
CA ARG A 161 22.52 -19.04 -4.73
C ARG A 161 23.73 -19.89 -5.13
N PRO A 162 24.73 -19.31 -5.82
CA PRO A 162 26.01 -19.97 -6.06
C PRO A 162 26.69 -20.39 -4.75
N ASP A 163 27.44 -21.50 -4.77
CA ASP A 163 28.15 -22.03 -3.61
C ASP A 163 29.21 -21.05 -3.06
N ASP A 164 29.71 -20.16 -3.91
CA ASP A 164 30.74 -19.15 -3.67
C ASP A 164 30.19 -17.71 -3.57
N ALA A 165 28.88 -17.55 -3.33
CA ALA A 165 28.27 -16.23 -3.17
C ALA A 165 28.97 -15.40 -2.07
N ILE A 166 29.40 -14.18 -2.43
CA ILE A 166 30.10 -13.25 -1.53
C ILE A 166 29.16 -12.39 -0.68
N TYR A 167 27.87 -12.71 -0.68
CA TYR A 167 26.81 -11.98 0.04
C TYR A 167 25.99 -12.92 0.92
N ASP A 168 25.39 -12.37 1.97
CA ASP A 168 24.55 -13.12 2.90
C ASP A 168 23.17 -13.46 2.28
N ASP A 169 22.52 -14.52 2.77
CA ASP A 169 21.25 -15.04 2.21
C ASP A 169 20.17 -13.97 2.04
N ASP A 170 20.07 -13.05 3.00
CA ASP A 170 19.06 -12.00 3.03
C ASP A 170 19.43 -10.77 2.19
N GLU A 171 20.71 -10.61 1.82
CA GLU A 171 21.22 -9.38 1.22
C GLU A 171 20.66 -9.08 -0.16
N LEU A 172 20.39 -10.13 -0.96
CA LEU A 172 19.70 -10.01 -2.24
C LEU A 172 18.28 -9.49 -2.04
N LEU A 173 17.54 -10.07 -1.09
CA LEU A 173 16.14 -9.68 -0.83
C LEU A 173 16.04 -8.26 -0.25
N VAL A 174 17.02 -7.83 0.54
CA VAL A 174 17.13 -6.45 1.03
C VAL A 174 17.39 -5.48 -0.12
N LEU A 175 18.29 -5.82 -1.05
CA LEU A 175 18.55 -5.01 -2.25
C LEU A 175 17.28 -4.84 -3.09
N GLU A 176 16.56 -5.94 -3.31
CA GLU A 176 15.32 -5.94 -4.10
C GLU A 176 14.20 -5.15 -3.42
N ALA A 177 14.09 -5.23 -2.09
CA ALA A 177 13.16 -4.39 -1.33
C ALA A 177 13.51 -2.90 -1.50
N ILE A 178 14.79 -2.52 -1.38
CA ILE A 178 15.24 -1.14 -1.58
C ILE A 178 14.99 -0.68 -3.02
N ALA A 179 15.28 -1.53 -4.01
CA ALA A 179 15.06 -1.26 -5.42
C ALA A 179 13.56 -1.05 -5.70
N SER A 180 12.69 -1.88 -5.13
CA SER A 180 11.23 -1.77 -5.25
C SER A 180 10.70 -0.49 -4.60
N ILE A 181 11.13 -0.19 -3.38
CA ILE A 181 10.77 1.04 -2.65
C ILE A 181 11.16 2.30 -3.44
N LYS A 182 12.29 2.23 -4.16
CA LYS A 182 12.80 3.33 -5.00
C LYS A 182 12.27 3.29 -6.43
N GLN A 183 11.40 2.35 -6.78
CA GLN A 183 10.89 2.11 -8.15
C GLN A 183 12.01 1.92 -9.19
N LYS A 184 13.11 1.28 -8.79
CA LYS A 184 14.30 1.01 -9.61
C LYS A 184 14.51 -0.47 -9.92
N ALA A 185 13.52 -1.33 -9.64
CA ALA A 185 13.64 -2.78 -9.76
C ALA A 185 13.96 -3.30 -11.17
N ALA A 186 13.71 -2.51 -12.22
CA ALA A 186 13.78 -2.98 -13.61
C ALA A 186 15.07 -2.63 -14.39
N HIS A 187 15.99 -1.80 -13.87
CA HIS A 187 17.24 -1.47 -14.60
C HIS A 187 18.33 -0.90 -13.68
N ASP A 188 19.52 -1.52 -13.69
CA ASP A 188 20.77 -1.10 -13.00
C ASP A 188 20.65 -0.86 -11.47
N SER A 189 19.64 -1.44 -10.81
CA SER A 189 19.43 -1.30 -9.36
C SER A 189 20.66 -1.71 -8.57
N GLY A 190 21.30 -2.82 -8.91
CA GLY A 190 22.52 -3.32 -8.24
C GLY A 190 23.65 -2.29 -8.23
N GLN A 191 24.01 -1.75 -9.40
CA GLN A 191 25.10 -0.76 -9.53
C GLN A 191 24.74 0.61 -8.91
N LYS A 192 23.48 1.05 -9.00
CA LYS A 192 23.05 2.39 -8.52
C LYS A 192 22.64 2.43 -7.05
N LEU A 193 22.53 1.29 -6.37
CA LEU A 193 22.08 1.19 -4.97
C LEU A 193 23.15 0.63 -4.02
N GLY A 194 24.31 0.19 -4.52
CA GLY A 194 25.45 -0.23 -3.70
C GLY A 194 25.79 0.77 -2.59
N ASP A 195 25.90 2.06 -2.94
CA ASP A 195 26.22 3.15 -2.00
C ASP A 195 25.18 3.40 -0.89
N VAL A 196 23.94 2.91 -1.07
CA VAL A 196 22.88 3.03 -0.05
C VAL A 196 22.97 1.90 0.96
N LYS A 197 23.52 0.77 0.53
CA LYS A 197 23.70 -0.44 1.34
C LYS A 197 25.04 -0.43 2.08
N ASN A 198 26.10 0.04 1.43
CA ASN A 198 27.42 0.27 2.02
C ASN A 198 27.76 1.77 1.94
N PRO A 199 27.36 2.57 2.95
CA PRO A 199 27.55 4.03 2.92
C PRO A 199 29.00 4.48 3.13
N ASP A 200 29.92 3.57 3.49
CA ASP A 200 31.33 3.85 3.72
C ASP A 200 32.20 2.71 3.15
N PRO A 201 32.24 2.55 1.82
CA PRO A 201 32.89 1.40 1.19
C PRO A 201 34.40 1.59 1.12
N ASP A 202 35.17 0.53 1.38
CA ASP A 202 36.56 0.48 0.94
C ASP A 202 36.58 0.37 -0.60
N ILE A 203 37.46 1.14 -1.26
CA ILE A 203 37.53 1.23 -2.73
C ILE A 203 37.84 -0.13 -3.38
N ASP A 204 38.42 -1.07 -2.62
CA ASP A 204 38.77 -2.43 -3.04
C ASP A 204 37.77 -3.49 -2.51
N ASP A 205 36.55 -3.10 -2.10
CA ASP A 205 35.54 -4.03 -1.58
C ASP A 205 35.00 -4.94 -2.70
N PRO A 206 35.20 -6.28 -2.63
CA PRO A 206 34.70 -7.24 -3.61
C PRO A 206 33.19 -7.14 -3.87
N PHE A 207 32.43 -6.56 -2.93
CA PHE A 207 31.00 -6.31 -3.05
C PHE A 207 30.61 -5.48 -4.28
N TYR A 208 31.47 -4.58 -4.77
CA TYR A 208 31.17 -3.75 -5.95
C TYR A 208 31.47 -4.44 -7.29
N GLU A 209 32.33 -5.48 -7.31
CA GLU A 209 32.58 -6.30 -8.50
C GLU A 209 31.63 -7.51 -8.57
N ASP A 210 31.40 -8.23 -7.46
CA ASP A 210 30.72 -9.54 -7.45
C ASP A 210 29.48 -9.60 -6.50
N GLY A 211 29.02 -8.47 -5.95
CA GLY A 211 27.86 -8.42 -5.07
C GLY A 211 26.51 -8.63 -5.78
N PRO A 212 25.40 -8.84 -5.03
CA PRO A 212 24.10 -9.08 -5.62
C PRO A 212 23.64 -7.86 -6.42
N SER A 213 23.07 -8.10 -7.60
CA SER A 213 22.53 -7.10 -8.50
C SER A 213 21.09 -7.44 -8.91
N GLY A 214 20.44 -6.54 -9.66
CA GLY A 214 19.12 -6.85 -10.24
C GLY A 214 19.13 -8.07 -11.19
N GLU A 215 20.30 -8.42 -11.74
CA GLU A 215 20.46 -9.63 -12.56
C GLU A 215 20.55 -10.90 -11.69
N THR A 216 21.05 -10.79 -10.46
CA THR A 216 21.20 -11.92 -9.53
C THR A 216 19.85 -12.52 -9.13
N LEU A 217 18.82 -11.69 -8.91
CA LEU A 217 17.46 -12.20 -8.68
C LEU A 217 16.92 -12.93 -9.93
N LEU A 218 17.16 -12.37 -11.11
CA LEU A 218 16.71 -12.97 -12.36
C LEU A 218 17.38 -14.34 -12.59
N GLU A 219 18.66 -14.47 -12.28
CA GLU A 219 19.39 -15.75 -12.34
C GLU A 219 18.87 -16.76 -11.31
N ALA A 220 18.64 -16.34 -10.07
CA ALA A 220 18.04 -17.20 -9.06
C ALA A 220 16.64 -17.70 -9.48
N LEU A 221 15.82 -16.82 -10.06
CA LEU A 221 14.51 -17.19 -10.61
C LEU A 221 14.63 -18.13 -11.82
N LYS A 222 15.63 -17.97 -12.69
CA LYS A 222 15.88 -18.86 -13.84
C LYS A 222 16.26 -20.29 -13.43
N GLN A 223 16.83 -20.46 -12.24
CA GLN A 223 17.19 -21.79 -11.71
C GLN A 223 16.00 -22.51 -11.06
N MET A 224 14.92 -21.80 -10.75
CA MET A 224 13.71 -22.36 -10.18
C MET A 224 12.76 -22.90 -11.27
N SER A 225 12.03 -23.95 -10.93
CA SER A 225 10.84 -24.34 -11.69
C SER A 225 9.70 -23.33 -11.51
N ILE A 226 8.72 -23.34 -12.42
CA ILE A 226 7.59 -22.42 -12.34
C ILE A 226 6.73 -22.67 -11.07
N GLU A 227 6.65 -23.92 -10.61
CA GLU A 227 6.00 -24.30 -9.37
C GLU A 227 6.77 -23.82 -8.13
N GLU A 228 8.11 -23.85 -8.17
CA GLU A 228 8.96 -23.33 -7.11
C GLU A 228 8.80 -21.82 -6.98
N ILE A 229 8.80 -21.10 -8.11
CA ILE A 229 8.53 -19.65 -8.15
C ILE A 229 7.15 -19.36 -7.54
N ALA A 230 6.11 -20.07 -7.96
CA ALA A 230 4.76 -19.88 -7.43
C ALA A 230 4.67 -20.21 -5.93
N THR A 231 5.40 -21.23 -5.46
CA THR A 231 5.44 -21.62 -4.05
C THR A 231 6.07 -20.51 -3.21
N VAL A 232 7.22 -19.98 -3.62
CA VAL A 232 7.90 -18.88 -2.93
C VAL A 232 7.03 -17.63 -2.91
N LEU A 233 6.43 -17.26 -4.04
CA LEU A 233 5.54 -16.11 -4.14
C LEU A 233 4.32 -16.26 -3.21
N ASN A 234 3.59 -17.37 -3.28
CA ASN A 234 2.41 -17.59 -2.43
C ASN A 234 2.75 -17.61 -0.95
N PHE A 235 3.91 -18.17 -0.60
CA PHE A 235 4.39 -18.16 0.77
C PHE A 235 4.68 -16.73 1.26
N ALA A 236 5.38 -15.93 0.47
CA ALA A 236 5.66 -14.52 0.78
C ALA A 236 4.37 -13.70 0.90
N LEU A 237 3.44 -13.85 -0.06
CA LEU A 237 2.14 -13.18 -0.07
C LEU A 237 1.30 -13.54 1.16
N ARG A 238 1.31 -14.81 1.58
CA ARG A 238 0.60 -15.24 2.80
C ARG A 238 1.19 -14.60 4.05
N LYS A 239 2.52 -14.50 4.15
CA LYS A 239 3.22 -13.89 5.29
C LYS A 239 2.92 -12.40 5.38
N THR A 240 3.04 -11.67 4.27
CA THR A 240 2.75 -10.23 4.21
C THR A 240 1.27 -9.98 4.48
N TYR A 241 0.36 -10.77 3.88
CA TYR A 241 -1.07 -10.63 4.11
C TYR A 241 -1.45 -10.86 5.57
N THR A 242 -0.86 -11.86 6.24
CA THR A 242 -1.13 -12.13 7.67
C THR A 242 -0.78 -10.93 8.54
N ARG A 243 0.28 -10.18 8.21
CA ARG A 243 0.68 -8.95 8.90
C ARG A 243 -0.13 -7.73 8.48
N ALA A 244 -0.51 -7.64 7.21
CA ALA A 244 -1.36 -6.59 6.71
C ALA A 244 -2.81 -6.73 7.20
N LYS A 245 -3.29 -7.94 7.50
CA LYS A 245 -4.69 -8.24 7.83
C LYS A 245 -5.27 -7.41 8.98
N PRO A 246 -4.59 -7.20 10.13
CA PRO A 246 -5.07 -6.28 11.17
C PRO A 246 -5.23 -4.85 10.64
N ARG A 247 -4.25 -4.36 9.87
CA ARG A 247 -4.26 -3.03 9.24
C ARG A 247 -5.36 -2.90 8.17
N ILE A 248 -5.58 -3.94 7.38
CA ILE A 248 -6.65 -4.01 6.38
C ILE A 248 -8.01 -3.98 7.07
N ARG A 249 -8.17 -4.66 8.21
CA ARG A 249 -9.38 -4.59 9.04
C ARG A 249 -9.58 -3.20 9.67
N GLU A 250 -8.53 -2.55 10.15
CA GLU A 250 -8.61 -1.16 10.62
C GLU A 250 -9.09 -0.22 9.48
N LEU A 251 -8.58 -0.44 8.26
CA LEU A 251 -9.02 0.29 7.06
C LEU A 251 -10.44 -0.09 6.59
N GLU A 252 -10.98 -1.24 7.02
CA GLU A 252 -12.37 -1.66 6.79
C GLU A 252 -13.37 -0.89 7.66
N HIS A 253 -12.98 -0.47 8.86
CA HIS A 253 -13.89 0.18 9.82
C HIS A 253 -14.31 1.61 9.41
N GLY A 254 -13.54 2.28 8.55
CA GLY A 254 -13.98 3.51 7.88
C GLY A 254 -14.95 3.21 6.73
N ASN A 255 -16.25 3.09 7.02
CA ASN A 255 -17.38 2.90 6.09
C ASN A 255 -17.31 1.71 5.09
N GLY A 256 -16.28 0.85 5.17
CA GLY A 256 -16.09 -0.29 4.29
C GLY A 256 -15.63 0.04 2.86
N SER A 257 -15.26 1.29 2.53
CA SER A 257 -14.93 1.63 1.13
C SER A 257 -13.56 1.12 0.68
N ARG A 258 -12.55 1.03 1.57
CA ARG A 258 -11.20 0.60 1.17
C ARG A 258 -11.06 -0.90 0.96
N PHE A 259 -11.64 -1.75 1.82
CA PHE A 259 -11.55 -3.21 1.70
C PHE A 259 -12.79 -3.90 2.29
N GLY A 260 -14.02 -3.45 2.01
CA GLY A 260 -15.23 -3.85 2.75
C GLY A 260 -15.44 -5.36 3.03
N THR A 261 -16.35 -5.67 3.98
CA THR A 261 -16.72 -7.02 4.50
C THR A 261 -17.01 -8.08 3.42
N ARG A 262 -17.20 -7.66 2.17
CA ARG A 262 -17.13 -8.48 0.97
C ARG A 262 -15.97 -7.97 0.10
N ALA A 263 -14.81 -8.59 0.21
CA ALA A 263 -13.69 -8.29 -0.67
C ALA A 263 -14.11 -8.58 -2.12
N LYS A 264 -14.03 -7.57 -2.99
CA LYS A 264 -14.05 -7.82 -4.44
C LYS A 264 -12.68 -8.37 -4.78
N VAL A 265 -12.68 -9.53 -5.42
CA VAL A 265 -11.46 -10.16 -5.87
C VAL A 265 -11.41 -10.07 -7.39
N ALA A 266 -10.30 -9.57 -7.92
CA ALA A 266 -10.00 -9.64 -9.34
C ALA A 266 -9.09 -10.84 -9.59
N LEU A 267 -9.33 -11.52 -10.71
CA LEU A 267 -8.39 -12.47 -11.28
C LEU A 267 -7.72 -11.78 -12.45
N ASP A 268 -6.40 -11.64 -12.40
CA ASP A 268 -5.62 -11.01 -13.46
C ASP A 268 -4.56 -11.99 -13.97
N MET A 269 -3.94 -11.68 -15.11
CA MET A 269 -2.90 -12.50 -15.71
C MET A 269 -1.62 -11.68 -15.93
N THR A 270 -0.56 -12.11 -15.26
CA THR A 270 0.78 -11.52 -15.33
C THR A 270 1.69 -12.36 -16.22
N TYR A 271 2.53 -11.69 -17.00
CA TYR A 271 3.47 -12.32 -17.94
C TYR A 271 4.91 -12.06 -17.48
N VAL A 272 5.70 -13.12 -17.37
CA VAL A 272 7.13 -13.04 -17.04
C VAL A 272 7.93 -13.50 -18.25
N ALA A 273 8.80 -12.64 -18.77
CA ALA A 273 9.57 -12.94 -19.98
C ALA A 273 10.44 -14.19 -19.78
N TYR A 274 10.45 -15.06 -20.80
CA TYR A 274 11.25 -16.29 -20.82
C TYR A 274 12.32 -16.18 -21.91
N TYR A 275 13.58 -16.40 -21.52
CA TYR A 275 14.75 -16.29 -22.40
C TYR A 275 15.56 -17.60 -22.51
N GLY A 276 15.05 -18.71 -21.97
CA GLY A 276 15.73 -20.02 -21.99
C GLY A 276 15.40 -20.89 -23.21
N ASP A 277 15.96 -22.10 -23.23
CA ASP A 277 15.73 -23.10 -24.28
C ASP A 277 14.31 -23.67 -24.26
N ARG A 278 13.85 -24.13 -25.43
CA ARG A 278 12.42 -24.38 -25.71
C ARG A 278 11.97 -25.83 -25.61
N ASP A 279 12.91 -26.78 -25.64
CA ASP A 279 12.55 -28.17 -25.80
C ASP A 279 11.89 -28.71 -24.52
N GLU A 280 10.70 -29.28 -24.68
CA GLU A 280 9.89 -29.98 -23.64
C GLU A 280 9.19 -29.11 -22.56
N MET A 281 9.00 -27.79 -22.77
CA MET A 281 8.35 -26.93 -21.76
C MET A 281 6.83 -26.79 -21.91
N GLU A 282 6.04 -27.37 -20.99
CA GLU A 282 4.57 -27.26 -20.92
C GLU A 282 4.04 -25.85 -20.54
N TRP A 283 4.91 -24.99 -19.99
CA TRP A 283 4.55 -23.76 -19.25
C TRP A 283 5.06 -22.45 -19.89
N VAL A 284 5.52 -22.51 -21.14
CA VAL A 284 5.99 -21.34 -21.91
C VAL A 284 5.04 -21.08 -23.07
N GLN A 285 4.55 -19.84 -23.18
CA GLN A 285 3.58 -19.44 -24.20
C GLN A 285 4.02 -18.17 -24.91
N GLY A 286 3.50 -17.96 -26.13
CA GLY A 286 3.75 -16.75 -26.91
C GLY A 286 3.32 -15.48 -26.16
N ALA A 287 4.15 -14.43 -26.26
CA ALA A 287 3.87 -13.15 -25.63
C ALA A 287 2.73 -12.39 -26.32
N PRO A 288 1.97 -11.54 -25.60
CA PRO A 288 0.99 -10.63 -26.21
C PRO A 288 1.63 -9.68 -27.23
N GLU A 289 0.83 -9.22 -28.20
CA GLU A 289 1.26 -8.27 -29.21
C GLU A 289 1.74 -6.96 -28.56
N GLY A 290 2.90 -6.44 -29.01
CA GLY A 290 3.51 -5.22 -28.47
C GLY A 290 4.49 -5.43 -27.30
N LYS A 291 4.82 -6.67 -26.93
CA LYS A 291 5.91 -6.97 -25.97
C LYS A 291 7.25 -7.15 -26.70
N GLU A 292 8.33 -6.71 -26.06
CA GLU A 292 9.71 -6.82 -26.59
C GLU A 292 10.27 -8.24 -26.57
N TYR A 293 9.60 -9.16 -25.86
CA TYR A 293 9.96 -10.57 -25.76
C TYR A 293 8.94 -11.44 -26.49
N SER A 294 9.39 -12.53 -27.10
CA SER A 294 8.52 -13.44 -27.87
C SER A 294 7.86 -14.52 -27.00
N TRP A 295 8.42 -14.81 -25.82
CA TRP A 295 7.99 -15.93 -24.97
C TRP A 295 7.89 -15.51 -23.52
N CYS A 296 6.92 -16.08 -22.81
CA CYS A 296 6.71 -15.78 -21.40
C CYS A 296 6.06 -16.94 -20.65
N HIS A 297 6.35 -16.99 -19.35
CA HIS A 297 5.51 -17.68 -18.38
C HIS A 297 4.28 -16.83 -18.08
N LYS A 298 3.13 -17.50 -17.96
CA LYS A 298 1.88 -16.86 -17.59
C LYS A 298 1.52 -17.26 -16.17
N PHE A 299 1.16 -16.29 -15.36
CA PHE A 299 0.66 -16.50 -14.01
C PHE A 299 -0.71 -15.85 -13.91
N ALA A 300 -1.69 -16.58 -13.41
CA ALA A 300 -2.90 -15.95 -12.91
C ALA A 300 -2.65 -15.46 -11.49
N THR A 301 -3.14 -14.28 -11.17
CA THR A 301 -3.05 -13.69 -9.84
C THR A 301 -4.44 -13.44 -9.30
N VAL A 302 -4.57 -13.58 -7.99
CA VAL A 302 -5.80 -13.26 -7.26
C VAL A 302 -5.53 -12.03 -6.40
N VAL A 303 -6.32 -10.99 -6.62
CA VAL A 303 -6.07 -9.65 -6.10
C VAL A 303 -7.27 -9.17 -5.33
N ILE A 304 -7.08 -8.81 -4.06
CA ILE A 304 -8.09 -8.06 -3.32
C ILE A 304 -8.12 -6.64 -3.89
N VAL A 305 -9.28 -6.24 -4.41
CA VAL A 305 -9.52 -4.93 -5.00
C VAL A 305 -10.18 -4.04 -3.96
N GLY A 306 -9.43 -3.04 -3.50
CA GLY A 306 -9.94 -1.90 -2.75
C GLY A 306 -10.23 -0.71 -3.65
N GLU A 307 -10.94 0.30 -3.12
CA GLU A 307 -11.28 1.54 -3.86
C GLU A 307 -10.04 2.27 -4.42
N ASN A 308 -8.86 2.07 -3.83
CA ASN A 308 -7.60 2.70 -4.26
C ASN A 308 -6.35 1.81 -4.04
N THR A 309 -6.49 0.49 -3.88
CA THR A 309 -5.36 -0.40 -3.58
C THR A 309 -5.62 -1.81 -4.11
N HIS A 310 -4.63 -2.38 -4.78
CA HIS A 310 -4.63 -3.77 -5.22
C HIS A 310 -3.66 -4.55 -4.34
N TYR A 311 -4.14 -5.61 -3.69
CA TYR A 311 -3.31 -6.49 -2.87
C TYR A 311 -3.35 -7.90 -3.45
N VAL A 312 -2.26 -8.33 -4.08
CA VAL A 312 -2.12 -9.71 -4.57
C VAL A 312 -2.08 -10.64 -3.37
N VAL A 313 -2.94 -11.65 -3.33
CA VAL A 313 -3.00 -12.64 -2.24
C VAL A 313 -2.67 -14.05 -2.69
N GLY A 314 -2.54 -14.27 -4.00
CA GLY A 314 -2.11 -15.55 -4.54
C GLY A 314 -1.74 -15.47 -6.02
N VAL A 315 -0.95 -16.45 -6.42
CA VAL A 315 -0.39 -16.62 -7.76
C VAL A 315 -0.52 -18.09 -8.15
N CYS A 316 -0.95 -18.36 -9.38
CA CYS A 316 -1.03 -19.70 -9.94
C CYS A 316 -0.38 -19.71 -11.32
N PRO A 317 0.62 -20.58 -11.56
CA PRO A 317 1.19 -20.74 -12.90
C PRO A 317 0.13 -21.29 -13.86
N LEU A 318 0.18 -20.84 -15.11
CA LEU A 318 -0.72 -21.25 -16.18
C LEU A 318 0.04 -22.01 -17.26
N GLY A 319 -0.38 -23.25 -17.50
CA GLY A 319 0.15 -24.11 -18.55
C GLY A 319 -0.65 -23.93 -19.83
N SER A 320 -0.35 -24.71 -20.87
CA SER A 320 -1.23 -24.76 -22.04
C SER A 320 -2.67 -25.09 -21.60
N PRO A 321 -3.69 -24.35 -22.10
CA PRO A 321 -5.09 -24.65 -21.81
C PRO A 321 -5.50 -26.07 -22.21
N ASP A 322 -4.73 -26.72 -23.09
CA ASP A 322 -4.93 -28.13 -23.49
C ASP A 322 -4.75 -29.13 -22.34
N TYR A 323 -4.08 -28.74 -21.24
CA TYR A 323 -3.83 -29.58 -20.06
C TYR A 323 -4.61 -29.13 -18.81
N ALA A 324 -5.46 -28.12 -18.92
CA ALA A 324 -6.24 -27.61 -17.80
C ALA A 324 -7.53 -28.44 -17.60
N ALA A 325 -7.85 -28.81 -16.36
CA ALA A 325 -9.06 -29.59 -16.03
C ALA A 325 -10.34 -28.74 -16.02
N THR A 326 -10.64 -28.08 -17.14
CA THR A 326 -11.77 -27.14 -17.32
C THR A 326 -13.15 -27.80 -17.36
N ASP A 327 -13.23 -29.12 -17.17
CA ASP A 327 -14.49 -29.88 -17.12
C ASP A 327 -14.76 -30.52 -15.73
N ALA A 328 -13.90 -30.27 -14.73
CA ALA A 328 -14.04 -30.85 -13.39
C ALA A 328 -15.36 -30.42 -12.70
N TYR A 329 -16.08 -31.40 -12.13
CA TYR A 329 -17.41 -31.21 -11.52
C TYR A 329 -17.38 -30.25 -10.30
N PRO A 330 -18.22 -29.18 -10.26
CA PRO A 330 -18.14 -28.14 -9.24
C PRO A 330 -18.77 -28.49 -7.87
N GLY A 331 -19.27 -29.71 -7.68
CA GLY A 331 -19.99 -30.14 -6.47
C GLY A 331 -21.49 -29.83 -6.50
N LYS A 332 -22.27 -30.49 -5.64
CA LYS A 332 -23.74 -30.41 -5.63
C LYS A 332 -24.30 -29.05 -5.20
N ASP A 333 -23.53 -28.27 -4.44
CA ASP A 333 -23.99 -27.05 -3.77
C ASP A 333 -23.59 -25.75 -4.49
N SER A 334 -22.88 -25.85 -5.63
CA SER A 334 -22.46 -24.69 -6.42
C SER A 334 -23.28 -24.54 -7.69
N SER A 335 -23.93 -23.38 -7.86
CA SER A 335 -24.77 -23.07 -9.02
C SER A 335 -24.00 -22.55 -10.25
N TYR A 336 -22.65 -22.52 -10.19
CA TYR A 336 -21.80 -21.98 -11.25
C TYR A 336 -20.53 -22.83 -11.44
N TYR A 337 -20.05 -22.88 -12.68
CA TYR A 337 -18.83 -23.57 -13.06
C TYR A 337 -17.62 -22.67 -12.79
N VAL A 338 -16.82 -23.01 -11.77
CA VAL A 338 -15.54 -22.31 -11.52
C VAL A 338 -14.45 -23.07 -12.27
N GLY A 339 -13.89 -22.44 -13.31
CA GLY A 339 -12.76 -22.98 -14.05
C GLY A 339 -11.59 -23.32 -13.11
N ASP A 340 -10.79 -24.33 -13.48
CA ASP A 340 -9.75 -24.91 -12.62
C ASP A 340 -8.82 -23.87 -11.99
N VAL A 341 -8.36 -22.90 -12.80
CA VAL A 341 -7.49 -21.80 -12.37
C VAL A 341 -8.12 -20.96 -11.26
N ALA A 342 -9.39 -20.59 -11.40
CA ALA A 342 -10.09 -19.79 -10.39
C ALA A 342 -10.29 -20.58 -9.09
N ARG A 343 -10.53 -21.90 -9.18
CA ARG A 343 -10.64 -22.77 -8.00
C ARG A 343 -9.31 -22.88 -7.27
N ARG A 344 -8.22 -23.09 -8.02
CA ARG A 344 -6.85 -23.15 -7.47
C ARG A 344 -6.48 -21.85 -6.78
N LEU A 345 -6.73 -20.71 -7.41
CA LEU A 345 -6.47 -19.39 -6.82
C LEU A 345 -7.28 -19.13 -5.55
N LEU A 346 -8.57 -19.46 -5.55
CA LEU A 346 -9.42 -19.32 -4.35
C LEU A 346 -9.06 -20.29 -3.22
N SER A 347 -8.34 -21.38 -3.50
CA SER A 347 -7.82 -22.27 -2.47
C SER A 347 -6.48 -21.81 -1.88
N ILE A 348 -5.77 -20.94 -2.61
CA ILE A 348 -4.49 -20.35 -2.22
C ILE A 348 -4.71 -19.08 -1.38
N ALA A 349 -5.64 -18.23 -1.82
CA ALA A 349 -6.08 -17.01 -1.14
C ALA A 349 -6.89 -17.32 0.13
#